data_AF-A0AAV2GPM9-F1
#
_entry.id   AF-A0AAV2GPM9-F1
#
_cell.length_a   1.000
_cell.length_b   1.000
_cell.length_c   1.000
_cell.angle_alpha   90.00
_cell.angle_beta   90.00
_cell.angle_gamma   90.00
#
_symmetry.space_group_name_H-M   'P 1'
#
loop_
_entity.id
_entity.type
_entity.pdbx_description
1 polymer ?
#
loop_
_entity_poly.entity_id
_entity_poly.type
_entity_poly.pdbx_seq_one_letter_code
_entity_poly.pdbx_strand_id
1 'polypeptide(L)'
;MKWLVVVSLVAIITCSFLPAPAHCRSQAEKLKKLFHAKLRNEIKTSQFKAEEMDSRVLVEAAGGKKEADLIVRLPGQPLVSFKQYGGYIKVDPLNDRNMYYYLAEAQHPEKDQLPLVLWLNGDKLLFNHYIILYYIILYYTYICS
;
A
#
# COMPACT_ATOMS: atom_id res chain seq x y z
N MET A 1 -12.30 42.88 -9.09
CA MET A 1 -11.74 41.69 -9.77
C MET A 1 -10.22 41.77 -9.98
N LYS A 2 -9.66 42.85 -10.56
CA LYS A 2 -8.20 42.94 -10.84
C LYS A 2 -7.28 42.83 -9.61
N TRP A 3 -7.64 43.45 -8.48
CA TRP A 3 -6.85 43.40 -7.24
C TRP A 3 -6.85 42.02 -6.55
N LEU A 4 -7.93 41.25 -6.69
CA LEU A 4 -8.00 39.90 -6.12
C LEU A 4 -7.03 38.95 -6.81
N VAL A 5 -6.88 39.06 -8.14
CA VAL A 5 -5.92 38.26 -8.92
C VAL A 5 -4.49 38.58 -8.51
N VAL A 6 -4.17 39.87 -8.27
CA VAL A 6 -2.83 40.29 -7.84
C VAL A 6 -2.50 39.77 -6.44
N VAL A 7 -3.44 39.83 -5.50
CA VAL A 7 -3.23 39.29 -4.15
C VAL A 7 -3.06 37.77 -4.17
N SER A 8 -3.83 37.06 -5.00
CA SER A 8 -3.67 35.61 -5.19
C SER A 8 -2.31 35.25 -5.79
N LEU A 9 -1.84 35.97 -6.83
CA LEU A 9 -0.54 35.72 -7.45
C LEU A 9 0.63 35.98 -6.50
N VAL A 10 0.56 37.04 -5.69
CA VAL A 10 1.60 37.35 -4.69
C VAL A 10 1.62 36.30 -3.58
N ALA A 11 0.46 35.81 -3.14
CA ALA A 11 0.37 34.71 -2.17
C ALA A 11 0.91 33.38 -2.73
N ILE A 12 0.71 33.11 -4.03
CA ILE A 12 1.25 31.93 -4.72
C ILE A 12 2.78 31.99 -4.78
N ILE A 13 3.34 33.15 -5.09
CA ILE A 13 4.79 33.36 -5.18
C ILE A 13 5.45 33.24 -3.81
N THR A 14 4.85 33.77 -2.74
CA THR A 14 5.44 33.67 -1.40
C THR A 14 5.35 32.26 -0.80
N CYS A 15 4.35 31.47 -1.17
CA CYS A 15 4.16 30.11 -0.64
C CYS A 15 5.11 29.08 -1.27
N SER A 16 5.59 29.30 -2.50
CA SER A 16 6.54 28.40 -3.20
C SER A 16 7.99 28.54 -2.73
N PHE A 17 8.33 29.60 -1.99
CA PHE A 17 9.66 29.82 -1.41
C PHE A 17 9.80 29.34 0.04
N LEU A 18 8.74 28.79 0.65
CA LEU A 18 8.87 28.17 1.98
C LEU A 18 9.51 26.78 1.83
N PRO A 19 10.74 26.56 2.32
CA PRO A 19 11.32 25.23 2.33
C PRO A 19 10.51 24.39 3.32
N ALA A 20 9.61 23.55 2.80
CA ALA A 20 8.98 22.52 3.61
C ALA A 20 10.10 21.61 4.13
N PRO A 21 10.21 21.37 5.46
CA PRO A 21 11.07 20.32 5.95
C PRO A 21 10.49 19.01 5.44
N ALA A 22 11.03 18.49 4.35
CA ALA A 22 10.71 17.18 3.82
C ALA A 22 11.32 16.12 4.74
N HIS A 23 10.83 16.01 5.98
CA HIS A 23 11.10 14.88 6.84
C HIS A 23 10.19 13.71 6.42
N CYS A 24 10.32 13.30 5.16
CA CYS A 24 9.69 12.11 4.63
C CYS A 24 10.73 11.00 4.66
N ARG A 25 10.87 10.27 5.78
CA ARG A 25 11.52 8.95 5.74
C ARG A 25 10.64 8.01 4.94
N SER A 26 10.78 8.06 3.63
CA SER A 26 9.85 7.38 2.75
C SER A 26 10.08 5.87 2.74
N GLN A 27 9.01 5.11 2.58
CA GLN A 27 9.10 3.67 2.35
C GLN A 27 10.03 3.35 1.16
N ALA A 28 10.16 4.25 0.19
CA ALA A 28 11.12 4.12 -0.91
C ALA A 28 12.58 4.10 -0.45
N GLU A 29 12.96 4.79 0.63
CA GLU A 29 14.32 4.69 1.18
C GLU A 29 14.57 3.34 1.85
N LYS A 30 13.56 2.82 2.57
CA LYS A 30 13.62 1.48 3.14
C LYS A 30 13.66 0.41 2.05
N LEU A 31 12.86 0.57 1.00
CA LEU A 31 12.87 -0.32 -0.17
C LEU A 31 14.20 -0.26 -0.92
N LYS A 32 14.78 0.93 -1.12
CA LYS A 32 16.13 1.09 -1.69
C LYS A 32 17.17 0.36 -0.86
N LYS A 33 17.13 0.50 0.47
CA LYS A 33 18.03 -0.22 1.38
C LYS A 33 17.86 -1.74 1.27
N LEU A 34 16.62 -2.23 1.23
CA LEU A 34 16.30 -3.64 1.04
C LEU A 34 16.82 -4.15 -0.31
N PHE A 35 16.57 -3.42 -1.39
CA PHE A 35 17.02 -3.75 -2.73
C PHE A 35 18.55 -3.82 -2.84
N HIS A 36 19.26 -2.86 -2.24
CA HIS A 36 20.72 -2.88 -2.16
C HIS A 36 21.26 -4.04 -1.32
N ALA A 37 20.61 -4.36 -0.20
CA ALA A 37 20.96 -5.54 0.60
C ALA A 37 20.76 -6.83 -0.20
N LYS A 38 19.71 -6.89 -1.04
CA LYS A 38 19.45 -8.04 -1.92
C LYS A 38 20.55 -8.19 -2.97
N LEU A 39 20.95 -7.10 -3.61
CA LEU A 39 22.03 -7.11 -4.62
C LEU A 39 23.36 -7.57 -4.04
N ARG A 40 23.64 -7.29 -2.76
CA ARG A 40 24.87 -7.71 -2.09
C ARG A 40 24.79 -9.11 -1.49
N ASN A 41 23.69 -9.86 -1.70
CA ASN A 41 23.39 -11.12 -0.99
C ASN A 41 23.54 -10.99 0.54
N GLU A 42 23.38 -9.77 1.07
CA GLU A 42 23.47 -9.45 2.49
C GLU A 42 22.15 -9.67 3.21
N ILE A 43 21.05 -9.84 2.46
CA ILE A 43 19.80 -10.30 3.04
C ILE A 43 20.03 -11.72 3.53
N LYS A 44 20.28 -11.82 4.83
CA LYS A 44 20.19 -13.07 5.55
C LYS A 44 18.75 -13.53 5.48
N THR A 45 18.42 -14.36 4.50
CA THR A 45 17.13 -15.07 4.44
C THR A 45 16.89 -15.84 5.74
N SER A 46 17.96 -16.25 6.43
CA SER A 46 17.93 -16.82 7.78
C SER A 46 17.48 -15.87 8.89
N GLN A 47 17.51 -14.54 8.68
CA GLN A 47 16.96 -13.53 9.59
C GLN A 47 15.44 -13.38 9.42
N PHE A 48 14.91 -13.72 8.23
CA PHE A 48 13.50 -14.07 8.04
C PHE A 48 13.27 -15.57 8.30
N LYS A 49 14.02 -16.19 9.23
CA LYS A 49 13.44 -17.34 9.91
C LYS A 49 12.14 -16.81 10.49
N ALA A 50 11.01 -17.36 10.03
CA ALA A 50 9.83 -17.34 10.86
C ALA A 50 10.33 -17.84 12.21
N GLU A 51 10.35 -16.95 13.21
CA GLU A 51 10.34 -17.47 14.57
C GLU A 51 9.20 -18.46 14.58
N GLU A 52 9.46 -19.64 15.14
CA GLU A 52 8.46 -20.69 15.34
C GLU A 52 7.47 -20.15 16.38
N MET A 53 6.74 -19.11 15.99
CA MET A 53 5.62 -18.58 16.70
C MET A 53 4.56 -19.63 16.45
N ASP A 54 4.19 -20.29 17.55
CA ASP A 54 3.27 -21.41 17.54
C ASP A 54 2.17 -21.14 16.50
N SER A 55 2.16 -21.96 15.46
CA SER A 55 1.19 -21.84 14.37
C SER A 55 -0.24 -21.74 14.89
N ARG A 56 -0.53 -22.29 16.08
CA ARG A 56 -1.82 -22.16 16.77
C ARG A 56 -2.09 -20.73 17.23
N VAL A 57 -1.11 -20.04 17.80
CA VAL A 57 -1.23 -18.63 18.22
C VAL A 57 -1.43 -17.70 17.03
N LEU A 58 -0.76 -17.97 15.90
CA LEU A 58 -0.96 -17.22 14.65
C LEU A 58 -2.31 -17.51 13.99
N VAL A 59 -2.75 -18.77 13.97
CA VAL A 59 -4.06 -19.19 13.43
C VAL A 59 -5.21 -18.67 14.31
N GLU A 60 -5.02 -18.62 15.64
CA GLU A 60 -5.97 -18.01 16.57
C GLU A 60 -5.98 -16.48 16.47
N ALA A 61 -4.80 -15.85 16.33
CA ALA A 61 -4.69 -14.40 16.15
C ALA A 61 -5.27 -13.95 14.79
N ALA A 62 -5.07 -14.72 13.71
CA ALA A 62 -5.66 -14.46 12.40
C ALA A 62 -7.18 -14.68 12.36
N GLY A 63 -7.76 -15.33 13.38
CA GLY A 63 -9.21 -15.41 13.62
C GLY A 63 -10.04 -16.17 12.57
N GLY A 64 -9.47 -16.50 11.41
CA GLY A 64 -10.15 -17.14 10.30
C GLY A 64 -9.31 -18.29 9.72
N LYS A 65 -9.98 -19.41 9.45
CA LYS A 65 -9.41 -20.48 8.62
C LYS A 65 -9.34 -19.97 7.18
N LYS A 66 -8.25 -20.27 6.46
CA LYS A 66 -8.06 -19.92 5.02
C LYS A 66 -9.29 -20.26 4.18
N GLU A 67 -9.95 -21.37 4.50
CA GLU A 67 -11.13 -21.86 3.81
C GLU A 67 -12.34 -20.93 3.94
N ALA A 68 -12.44 -20.17 5.03
CA ALA A 68 -13.50 -19.17 5.24
C ALA A 68 -13.31 -17.93 4.34
N ASP A 69 -12.08 -17.65 3.94
CA ASP A 69 -11.73 -16.52 3.07
C ASP A 69 -11.87 -16.87 1.57
N LEU A 70 -12.36 -18.07 1.23
CA LEU A 70 -12.49 -18.52 -0.15
C LEU A 70 -13.49 -17.65 -0.92
N ILE A 71 -13.00 -17.02 -1.99
CA ILE A 71 -13.83 -16.27 -2.93
C ILE A 71 -14.31 -17.23 -4.02
N VAL A 72 -15.59 -17.59 -3.97
CA VAL A 72 -16.21 -18.47 -4.98
C VAL A 72 -16.19 -17.83 -6.36
N ARG A 73 -16.59 -16.54 -6.46
CA ARG A 73 -16.61 -15.78 -7.70
C ARG A 73 -16.68 -14.29 -7.43
N LEU A 74 -15.91 -13.49 -8.18
CA LEU A 74 -16.01 -12.03 -8.16
C LEU A 74 -17.09 -11.53 -9.13
N PRO A 75 -17.75 -10.39 -8.85
CA PRO A 75 -18.66 -9.75 -9.79
C PRO A 75 -17.96 -9.48 -11.13
N GLY A 76 -18.58 -9.90 -12.24
CA GLY A 76 -18.01 -9.71 -13.59
C GLY A 76 -16.82 -10.63 -13.93
N GLN A 77 -16.43 -11.55 -13.05
CA GLN A 77 -15.30 -12.43 -13.30
C GLN A 77 -15.61 -13.44 -14.43
N PRO A 78 -14.71 -13.59 -15.42
CA PRO A 78 -14.76 -14.69 -16.37
C PRO A 78 -14.55 -16.03 -15.67
N LEU A 79 -14.78 -17.14 -16.36
CA LEU A 79 -14.55 -18.46 -15.77
C LEU A 79 -13.04 -18.64 -15.49
N VAL A 80 -12.71 -18.93 -14.23
CA VAL A 80 -11.33 -19.18 -13.78
C VAL A 80 -11.24 -20.53 -13.08
N SER A 81 -10.11 -21.21 -13.22
CA SER A 81 -9.83 -22.55 -12.65
C SER A 81 -8.99 -22.54 -11.37
N PHE A 82 -8.51 -21.36 -10.94
CA PHE A 82 -7.74 -21.23 -9.69
C PHE A 82 -8.63 -20.87 -8.51
N LYS A 83 -8.16 -21.21 -7.31
CA LYS A 83 -8.76 -20.75 -6.06
C LYS A 83 -8.20 -19.38 -5.72
N GLN A 84 -9.07 -18.52 -5.22
CA GLN A 84 -8.74 -17.16 -4.79
C GLN A 84 -9.33 -16.95 -3.39
N TYR A 85 -8.63 -16.18 -2.57
CA TYR A 85 -8.99 -15.93 -1.19
C TYR A 85 -8.86 -14.44 -0.89
N GLY A 86 -9.73 -13.91 -0.05
CA GLY A 86 -9.68 -12.53 0.41
C GLY A 86 -10.14 -12.43 1.85
N GLY A 87 -9.31 -11.83 2.69
CA GLY A 87 -9.55 -11.78 4.12
C GLY A 87 -8.66 -10.77 4.82
N TYR A 88 -8.70 -10.79 6.15
CA TYR A 88 -7.91 -9.89 6.99
C TYR A 88 -6.93 -10.69 7.84
N ILE A 89 -5.68 -10.24 7.88
CA ILE A 89 -4.68 -10.74 8.82
C ILE A 89 -4.43 -9.69 9.90
N LYS A 90 -4.36 -10.12 11.17
CA LYS A 90 -3.96 -9.22 12.25
C LYS A 90 -2.45 -8.99 12.19
N VAL A 91 -2.04 -7.73 12.04
CA VAL A 91 -0.62 -7.34 11.94
C VAL A 91 -0.11 -6.68 13.22
N ASP A 92 -0.99 -6.12 14.05
CA ASP A 92 -0.67 -5.68 15.41
C ASP A 92 -1.82 -6.04 16.35
N PRO A 93 -1.71 -7.16 17.10
CA PRO A 93 -2.74 -7.59 18.04
C PRO A 93 -2.99 -6.61 19.19
N LEU A 94 -1.99 -5.82 19.59
CA LEU A 94 -2.11 -4.88 20.71
C LEU A 94 -2.91 -3.63 20.31
N ASN A 95 -2.86 -3.27 19.03
CA ASN A 95 -3.49 -2.06 18.49
C ASN A 95 -4.63 -2.39 17.50
N ASP A 96 -5.09 -3.64 17.47
CA ASP A 96 -6.12 -4.17 16.57
C ASP A 96 -5.94 -3.73 15.09
N ARG A 97 -4.69 -3.71 14.63
CA ARG A 97 -4.41 -3.35 13.23
C ARG A 97 -4.50 -4.59 12.37
N ASN A 98 -5.38 -4.52 11.38
CA ASN A 98 -5.66 -5.60 10.44
C ASN A 98 -5.28 -5.16 9.02
N MET A 99 -4.68 -6.06 8.26
CA MET A 99 -4.34 -5.86 6.86
C MET A 99 -5.18 -6.78 5.99
N TYR A 100 -5.88 -6.19 5.02
CA TYR A 100 -6.58 -6.97 4.00
C TYR A 100 -5.57 -7.61 3.04
N TYR A 101 -5.82 -8.85 2.63
CA TYR A 101 -5.05 -9.54 1.59
C TYR A 101 -5.97 -10.11 0.51
N TYR A 102 -5.41 -10.27 -0.69
CA TYR A 102 -6.01 -11.02 -1.78
C TYR A 102 -4.97 -11.99 -2.34
N LEU A 103 -5.28 -13.28 -2.33
CA LEU A 103 -4.41 -14.35 -2.79
C LEU A 103 -5.07 -15.08 -3.96
N ALA A 104 -4.39 -15.13 -5.10
CA ALA A 104 -4.74 -16.01 -6.22
C ALA A 104 -3.74 -17.16 -6.29
N GLU A 105 -4.21 -18.41 -6.19
CA GLU A 105 -3.35 -19.59 -6.37
C GLU A 105 -2.92 -19.74 -7.83
N ALA A 106 -1.78 -20.39 -8.05
CA ALA A 106 -1.30 -20.66 -9.40
C ALA A 106 -2.24 -21.60 -10.16
N GLN A 107 -2.42 -21.34 -11.45
CA GLN A 107 -3.16 -22.20 -12.39
C GLN A 107 -2.27 -23.36 -12.88
N HIS A 108 -1.79 -24.20 -11.97
CA HIS A 108 -0.95 -25.35 -12.29
C HIS A 108 -1.30 -26.56 -11.42
N PRO A 109 -1.23 -27.80 -11.93
CA PRO A 109 -1.46 -29.00 -11.12
C PRO A 109 -0.55 -29.09 -9.88
N GLU A 110 0.71 -28.68 -10.04
CA GLU A 110 1.72 -28.66 -8.99
C GLU A 110 1.82 -27.29 -8.28
N LYS A 111 0.71 -26.56 -8.17
CA LYS A 111 0.67 -25.21 -7.56
C LYS A 111 1.28 -25.13 -6.15
N ASP A 112 1.22 -26.21 -5.38
CA ASP A 112 1.76 -26.26 -4.02
C ASP A 112 3.30 -26.28 -4.00
N GLN A 113 3.94 -26.55 -5.14
CA GLN A 113 5.39 -26.50 -5.31
C GLN A 113 5.87 -25.18 -5.94
N LEU A 114 4.94 -24.34 -6.42
CA LEU A 114 5.27 -23.07 -7.04
C LEU A 114 5.56 -22.01 -5.98
N PRO A 115 6.47 -21.06 -6.27
CA PRO A 115 6.85 -20.04 -5.31
C PRO A 115 5.68 -19.07 -5.03
N LEU A 116 5.58 -18.62 -3.78
CA LEU A 116 4.68 -17.54 -3.38
C LEU A 116 5.28 -16.19 -3.79
N VAL A 117 4.50 -15.37 -4.48
CA VAL A 117 4.87 -13.99 -4.83
C VAL A 117 4.05 -13.00 -4.00
N LEU A 118 4.73 -12.21 -3.19
CA LEU A 118 4.12 -11.11 -2.45
C LEU A 118 4.19 -9.82 -3.28
N TRP A 119 3.02 -9.28 -3.65
CA TRP A 119 2.91 -8.01 -4.36
C TRP A 119 2.54 -6.87 -3.40
N LEU A 120 3.43 -5.89 -3.24
CA LEU A 120 3.20 -4.71 -2.42
C LEU A 120 3.21 -3.47 -3.30
N ASN A 121 2.06 -2.80 -3.39
CA ASN A 121 1.97 -1.49 -4.02
C ASN A 121 2.55 -0.43 -3.08
N GLY A 122 3.16 0.61 -3.65
CA GLY A 122 3.60 1.77 -2.91
C GLY A 122 3.28 3.03 -3.69
N ASP A 123 2.45 3.88 -3.10
CA ASP A 123 2.32 5.27 -3.49
C ASP A 123 2.96 6.15 -2.41
N LYS A 124 3.72 7.15 -2.86
CA LYS A 124 3.92 8.33 -2.04
C LYS A 124 2.69 9.18 -2.27
N LEU A 125 1.66 8.99 -1.45
CA LEU A 125 0.68 10.05 -1.24
C LEU A 125 1.42 11.21 -0.57
N LEU A 126 2.12 12.01 -1.38
CA LEU A 126 2.48 13.37 -1.04
C LEU A 126 1.18 14.17 -1.08
N PHE A 127 0.32 13.94 -0.09
CA PHE A 127 -0.76 14.85 0.27
C PHE A 127 -0.11 16.11 0.84
N ASN A 128 0.55 16.89 -0.02
CA ASN A 128 0.66 18.30 0.24
C ASN A 128 -0.77 18.82 0.11
N HIS A 129 -1.45 19.08 1.22
CA HIS A 129 -2.82 19.61 1.24
C HIS A 129 -2.98 20.81 0.29
N TYR A 130 -1.91 21.57 0.08
CA TYR A 130 -1.81 22.67 -0.87
C TYR A 130 -2.03 22.29 -2.34
N ILE A 131 -1.57 21.12 -2.80
CA ILE A 131 -1.75 20.68 -4.19
C ILE A 131 -3.21 20.29 -4.43
N ILE A 132 -3.84 19.61 -3.46
CA ILE A 132 -5.26 19.26 -3.57
C ILE A 132 -6.15 20.49 -3.52
N LEU A 133 -5.87 21.42 -2.59
CA LEU A 133 -6.58 22.69 -2.53
C LEU A 133 -6.41 23.50 -3.82
N TYR A 134 -5.22 23.49 -4.43
CA TYR A 134 -4.97 24.13 -5.73
C TYR A 134 -5.81 23.54 -6.86
N TYR A 135 -5.86 22.21 -7.00
CA TYR A 135 -6.68 21.56 -8.02
C TYR A 135 -8.19 21.81 -7.80
N ILE A 136 -8.64 21.83 -6.55
CA ILE A 136 -10.03 22.15 -6.20
C ILE A 136 -10.35 23.61 -6.55
N ILE A 137 -9.50 24.57 -6.17
CA ILE A 137 -9.74 26.00 -6.47
C ILE A 137 -9.76 26.24 -7.98
N LEU A 138 -8.80 25.68 -8.73
CA LEU A 138 -8.78 25.80 -10.19
C LEU A 138 -10.06 25.23 -10.83
N TYR A 139 -10.51 24.05 -10.37
CA TYR A 139 -11.72 23.42 -10.86
C TYR A 139 -12.96 24.29 -10.61
N TYR A 140 -13.10 24.88 -9.42
CA TYR A 140 -14.20 25.80 -9.11
C TYR A 140 -14.12 27.10 -9.94
N THR A 141 -12.94 27.67 -10.16
CA THR A 141 -12.81 28.87 -11.01
C THR A 141 -13.10 28.60 -12.49
N TYR A 142 -12.80 27.39 -12.98
CA TYR A 142 -13.09 26.96 -14.35
C TYR A 142 -14.61 26.78 -14.57
N ILE A 143 -15.31 26.24 -13.58
CA ILE A 143 -16.77 26.07 -13.65
C ILE A 143 -17.51 27.41 -13.51
N CYS A 144 -16.95 28.36 -12.76
CA CYS A 144 -17.56 29.67 -12.54
C CYS A 144 -17.23 30.73 -13.62
N SER A 145 -16.61 30.35 -14.74
CA SER A 145 -16.37 31.21 -15.91
C SER A 145 -17.17 30.71 -17.12
#